data_AF-A0A929KA23-F1
#
_entry.id   AF-A0A929KA23-F1
#
_cell.length_a   1.000
_cell.length_b   1.000
_cell.length_c   1.000
_cell.angle_alpha   90.00
_cell.angle_beta   90.00
_cell.angle_gamma   90.00
#
_symmetry.space_group_name_H-M   'P 1'
#
loop_
_entity.id
_entity.type
_entity.pdbx_description
1 polymer ?
#
loop_
_entity_poly.entity_id
_entity_poly.type
_entity_poly.pdbx_seq_one_letter_code
_entity_poly.pdbx_strand_id
1 'polypeptide(L)' 'MVLLEEKYKKECVPELMEHFGYKNPHQVPKIEKVILNMGLGEAIENPKILDSAV' A
#
# COMPACT_ATOMS: atom_id res chain seq x y z
N MET A 1 2.82 -17.31 1.26
CA MET A 1 3.44 -16.22 0.48
C MET A 1 2.77 -14.91 0.89
N VAL A 2 3.25 -14.25 1.95
CA VAL A 2 2.85 -12.86 2.27
C VAL A 2 4.01 -12.12 2.96
N LEU A 3 5.10 -11.87 2.21
CA LEU A 3 6.30 -11.22 2.73
C LEU A 3 6.00 -9.86 3.39
N LEU A 4 5.10 -9.08 2.77
CA LEU A 4 4.73 -7.74 3.23
C LEU A 4 3.88 -7.76 4.51
N GLU A 5 2.94 -8.71 4.64
CA GLU A 5 2.12 -8.82 5.85
C GLU A 5 2.95 -9.31 7.04
N GLU A 6 3.84 -10.27 6.82
CA GLU A 6 4.76 -10.73 7.86
C GLU A 6 5.71 -9.62 8.31
N LYS A 7 6.30 -8.89 7.36
CA LYS A 7 7.17 -7.75 7.66
C LYS A 7 6.43 -6.67 8.45
N TYR A 8 5.21 -6.33 8.03
CA TYR A 8 4.38 -5.36 8.73
C TYR A 8 4.10 -5.78 10.18
N LYS A 9 3.71 -7.04 10.41
CA LYS A 9 3.39 -7.56 11.75
C LYS A 9 4.62 -7.70 12.67
N LYS A 10 5.76 -8.13 12.12
CA LYS A 10 6.97 -8.45 12.90
C LYS A 10 7.89 -7.26 13.14
N GLU A 11 7.96 -6.33 12.18
CA GLU A 11 8.91 -5.22 12.21
C GLU A 11 8.20 -3.88 12.40
N CYS A 12 7.25 -3.55 11.51
CA CYS A 12 6.63 -2.21 11.52
C CYS A 12 5.73 -1.95 12.73
N VAL A 13 4.95 -2.94 13.16
CA VAL A 13 4.04 -2.81 14.32
C VAL A 13 4.78 -2.48 15.63
N PRO A 14 5.82 -3.23 16.05
CA PRO A 14 6.55 -2.90 17.27
C PRO A 14 7.29 -1.56 17.17
N GLU A 15 7.90 -1.25 16.03
CA GLU A 15 8.59 0.03 15.80
C GLU A 15 7.62 1.21 15.92
N LEU A 16 6.42 1.12 15.30
CA LEU A 16 5.38 2.15 15.43
C LEU A 16 4.81 2.24 16.85
N MET A 17 4.69 1.14 17.59
CA MET A 17 4.25 1.18 18.99
C MET A 17 5.27 1.91 19.88
N GLU A 18 6.57 1.68 19.67
CA GLU A 18 7.63 2.34 20.43
C GLU A 18 7.76 3.82 20.08
N HIS A 19 7.80 4.15 18.78
CA HIS A 19 7.95 5.53 18.30
C HIS A 19 6.78 6.44 18.70
N PHE A 20 5.56 5.93 18.71
CA PHE A 20 4.35 6.71 18.97
C PHE A 20 3.71 6.43 20.33
N GLY A 21 4.27 5.51 21.13
CA GLY A 21 3.79 5.20 22.47
C GLY A 21 2.38 4.61 22.52
N TYR A 22 1.97 3.86 21.49
CA TYR A 22 0.63 3.27 21.45
C TYR A 22 0.48 2.21 22.56
N LYS A 23 -0.60 2.33 23.36
CA LYS A 23 -0.89 1.37 24.44
C LYS A 23 -1.65 0.15 23.97
N ASN A 24 -2.30 0.24 22.81
CA ASN A 24 -3.10 -0.85 22.25
C ASN A 24 -2.55 -1.20 20.85
N PRO A 25 -2.20 -2.47 20.58
CA PRO A 25 -1.74 -2.93 19.27
C PRO A 25 -2.72 -2.65 18.12
N HIS A 26 -4.01 -2.50 18.43
CA HIS A 26 -5.03 -2.15 17.44
C HIS A 26 -5.01 -0.67 17.03
N GLN A 27 -4.28 0.20 17.73
CA GLN A 27 -4.09 1.60 17.35
C GLN A 27 -3.05 1.79 16.24
N VAL A 28 -2.26 0.76 15.93
CA VAL A 28 -1.25 0.84 14.87
C VAL A 28 -1.93 0.98 13.51
N PRO A 29 -1.61 2.01 12.71
CA PRO A 29 -2.26 2.28 11.42
C PRO A 29 -2.08 1.14 10.41
N LYS A 30 -3.17 0.68 9.80
CA LYS A 30 -3.17 -0.40 8.80
C LYS A 30 -3.44 0.16 7.40
N ILE A 31 -2.86 -0.47 6.38
CA ILE A 31 -3.19 -0.20 4.97
C ILE A 31 -4.50 -0.92 4.66
N GLU A 32 -5.58 -0.16 4.46
CA GLU A 32 -6.91 -0.72 4.15
C GLU A 32 -7.10 -0.98 2.64
N LYS A 33 -6.67 -0.04 1.80
CA LYS A 33 -6.80 -0.15 0.35
C LYS A 33 -5.72 0.68 -0.35
N VAL A 34 -5.14 0.13 -1.41
CA VAL A 34 -4.32 0.87 -2.37
C VAL A 34 -5.15 1.08 -3.63
N ILE A 35 -5.44 2.33 -3.98
CA ILE A 35 -6.14 2.69 -5.22
C ILE A 35 -5.10 3.18 -6.21
N LEU A 36 -4.86 2.40 -7.27
CA LEU A 36 -4.06 2.82 -8.42
C LEU A 36 -4.99 3.50 -9.42
N ASN A 37 -4.92 4.83 -9.49
CA ASN A 37 -5.61 5.60 -10.51
C ASN A 37 -4.61 5.91 -11.63
N MET A 38 -4.82 5.33 -12.81
CA MET A 38 -4.10 5.74 -14.01
C MET A 38 -5.01 6.70 -14.79
N GLY A 39 -4.65 7.98 -14.81
CA GLY A 39 -5.34 8.97 -15.63
C GLY A 39 -4.97 8.80 -17.10
N LEU A 40 -5.78 8.04 -17.84
CA LEU A 40 -5.59 7.78 -19.28
C LEU A 40 -6.07 8.96 -20.16
N GLY A 41 -5.73 10.19 -19.79
CA GLY A 41 -6.13 11.39 -20.55
C GLY A 41 -5.58 11.42 -21.98
N GLU A 42 -4.42 10.81 -22.21
CA GLU A 42 -3.74 10.73 -23.52
C GLU A 42 -4.00 9.41 -24.27
N ALA A 43 -4.64 8.42 -23.64
CA ALA A 43 -4.87 7.10 -24.27
C ALA A 43 -6.05 7.07 -25.25
N ILE A 44 -6.79 8.19 -25.38
CA ILE A 44 -7.86 8.33 -26.37
C ILE A 44 -7.29 8.37 -27.79
N GLU A 45 -6.08 8.92 -27.98
CA GLU A 45 -5.47 9.11 -29.31
C GLU A 45 -4.65 7.90 -29.78
N ASN A 46 -4.21 7.01 -28.89
CA ASN A 46 -3.40 5.85 -29.26
C ASN A 46 -3.75 4.60 -28.43
N PRO A 47 -4.59 3.69 -28.96
CA PRO A 47 -4.98 2.46 -28.26
C PRO A 47 -3.83 1.48 -28.00
N LYS A 48 -2.64 1.69 -28.62
CA LYS A 48 -1.44 0.86 -28.40
C LYS A 48 -0.75 1.09 -27.04
N ILE A 49 -1.05 2.19 -26.35
CA ILE A 49 -0.46 2.52 -25.04
C ILE A 49 -1.13 1.71 -23.92
N LEU A 50 -2.37 1.25 -24.13
CA LEU A 50 -3.11 0.43 -23.16
C LEU A 50 -2.42 -0.91 -22.87
N ASP A 51 -1.79 -1.53 -23.86
CA ASP A 51 -1.09 -2.81 -23.68
C ASP A 51 0.25 -2.67 -22.92
N SER A 52 0.78 -1.46 -22.76
CA SER A 52 2.01 -1.21 -22.00
C SER A 52 1.75 -0.91 -20.52
N ALA A 53 0.49 -0.74 -20.13
CA ALA A 53 0.08 -0.41 -18.75
C ALA A 53 -0.50 -1.61 -17.98
N VAL A 54 -0.40 -2.82 -18.54
CA VAL A 54 -0.80 -4.10 -17.94
C VAL A 54 0.39 -4.79 -17.27
#